data_AF-A0A961EU69-F1
#
_entry.id   AF-A0A961EU69-F1
#
_cell.length_a   1.000
_cell.length_b   1.000
_cell.length_c   1.000
_cell.angle_alpha   90.00
_cell.angle_beta   90.00
_cell.angle_gamma   90.00
#
_symmetry.space_group_name_H-M   'P 1'
#
loop_
_entity.id
_entity.type
_entity.pdbx_description
1 polymer ?
#
loop_
_entity_poly.entity_id
_entity_poly.type
_entity_poly.pdbx_seq_one_letter_code
_entity_poly.pdbx_strand_id
1 'polypeptide(L)'
;MTTYHLFEAIGLELEYMIVDRSNLDIQSRADLILQSDGKQVSTVERDGTSWSNELVSHVIELKTDPPLLIPAAALSAFRRDLAEIQDTLSTQGLSLLGTGMHPWMDPESRILWPGENGPIYRAFDRIFDCKGHGWANLQSMHLNFPFASDEEFARLMAAIRVLVPALPGLCASTPICDGKWTGLLDYRMSVYGSNASAIPSVSGQVVPEPLFDPAQYQSEL
;
A
#
# COMPACT_ATOMS: atom_id res chain seq x y z
N MET A 1 -0.61 20.47 15.74
CA MET A 1 -0.92 19.06 15.43
C MET A 1 -1.64 18.49 16.64
N THR A 2 -2.76 17.81 16.41
CA THR A 2 -3.47 17.07 17.47
C THR A 2 -2.69 15.79 17.75
N THR A 3 -2.41 15.49 19.02
CA THR A 3 -1.83 14.22 19.45
C THR A 3 -2.97 13.28 19.81
N TYR A 4 -2.96 12.07 19.28
CA TYR A 4 -3.90 11.00 19.62
C TYR A 4 -3.20 9.94 20.47
N HIS A 5 -3.87 9.44 21.50
CA HIS A 5 -3.43 8.27 22.25
C HIS A 5 -3.72 6.98 21.48
N LEU A 6 -3.03 5.91 21.86
CA LEU A 6 -3.21 4.58 21.29
C LEU A 6 -4.69 4.16 21.28
N PHE A 7 -5.19 3.79 20.10
CA PHE A 7 -6.58 3.41 19.80
C PHE A 7 -7.63 4.54 19.87
N GLU A 8 -7.26 5.80 20.12
CA GLU A 8 -8.21 6.92 20.00
C GLU A 8 -8.56 7.25 18.55
N ALA A 9 -7.62 6.99 17.64
CA ALA A 9 -7.81 7.15 16.21
C ALA A 9 -7.13 6.02 15.45
N ILE A 10 -7.54 5.80 14.20
CA ILE A 10 -6.89 4.87 13.27
C ILE A 10 -6.82 5.50 11.88
N GLY A 11 -5.66 5.42 11.25
CA GLY A 11 -5.52 5.66 9.81
C GLY A 11 -5.65 4.35 9.06
N LEU A 12 -6.31 4.37 7.90
CA LEU A 12 -6.42 3.22 7.02
C LEU A 12 -5.96 3.61 5.63
N GLU A 13 -5.26 2.71 4.95
CA GLU A 13 -4.81 2.87 3.56
C GLU A 13 -5.15 1.60 2.79
N LEU A 14 -5.56 1.74 1.53
CA LEU A 14 -5.96 0.65 0.64
C LEU A 14 -5.38 0.88 -0.75
N GLU A 15 -4.67 -0.12 -1.26
CA GLU A 15 -4.04 -0.05 -2.59
C GLU A 15 -4.82 -0.89 -3.61
N TYR A 16 -5.10 -0.29 -4.77
CA TYR A 16 -5.80 -0.94 -5.87
C TYR A 16 -4.97 -0.87 -7.15
N MET A 17 -5.00 -1.94 -7.94
CA MET A 17 -4.48 -1.90 -9.30
C MET A 17 -5.55 -1.43 -10.26
N ILE A 18 -5.15 -0.63 -11.24
CA ILE A 18 -5.97 -0.22 -12.36
C ILE A 18 -5.76 -1.25 -13.47
N VAL A 19 -6.86 -1.81 -13.96
CA VAL A 19 -6.86 -2.90 -14.94
C VAL A 19 -7.85 -2.62 -16.08
N ASP A 20 -7.60 -3.21 -17.24
CA ASP A 20 -8.60 -3.26 -18.31
C ASP A 20 -9.78 -4.15 -17.87
N ARG A 21 -11.00 -3.69 -18.09
CA ARG A 21 -12.20 -4.37 -17.59
C ARG A 21 -12.48 -5.71 -18.28
N SER A 22 -12.00 -5.88 -19.52
CA SER A 22 -12.32 -7.05 -20.34
C SER A 22 -11.39 -8.23 -20.10
N ASN A 23 -10.12 -7.97 -19.78
CA ASN A 23 -9.10 -9.01 -19.61
C ASN A 23 -8.32 -8.93 -18.28
N LEU A 24 -8.54 -7.87 -17.50
CA LEU A 24 -7.84 -7.54 -16.25
C LEU A 24 -6.35 -7.24 -16.41
N ASP A 25 -5.83 -7.07 -17.62
CA ASP A 25 -4.43 -6.67 -17.80
C ASP A 25 -4.21 -5.30 -17.17
N ILE A 26 -3.09 -5.13 -16.47
CA ILE A 26 -2.78 -3.87 -15.78
C ILE A 26 -2.71 -2.69 -16.76
N GLN A 27 -3.15 -1.53 -16.28
CA GLN A 27 -3.17 -0.29 -17.04
C GLN A 27 -2.52 0.80 -16.20
N SER A 28 -1.37 1.30 -16.68
CA SER A 28 -0.61 2.36 -16.02
C SER A 28 -1.28 3.72 -16.22
N ARG A 29 -2.42 3.92 -15.56
CA ARG A 29 -3.35 5.04 -15.78
C ARG A 29 -3.79 5.76 -14.49
N ALA A 30 -2.99 5.70 -13.43
CA ALA A 30 -3.26 6.46 -12.20
C ALA A 30 -3.36 7.98 -12.47
N ASP A 31 -2.77 8.48 -13.55
CA ASP A 31 -2.89 9.85 -14.02
C ASP A 31 -4.33 10.25 -14.35
N LEU A 32 -5.22 9.30 -14.67
CA LEU A 32 -6.63 9.62 -14.91
C LEU A 32 -7.36 10.05 -13.64
N ILE A 33 -6.92 9.55 -12.49
CA ILE A 33 -7.57 9.77 -11.19
C ILE A 33 -6.88 10.91 -10.46
N LEU A 34 -5.55 10.96 -10.53
CA LEU A 34 -4.72 11.91 -9.80
C LEU A 34 -4.57 13.23 -10.57
N GLN A 35 -5.67 13.96 -10.64
CA GLN A 35 -5.78 15.25 -11.34
C GLN A 35 -6.32 16.32 -10.39
N SER A 36 -5.74 17.52 -10.47
CA SER A 36 -6.27 18.75 -9.86
C SER A 36 -6.10 19.91 -10.83
N ASP A 37 -7.17 20.67 -11.06
CA ASP A 37 -7.19 21.81 -12.00
C ASP A 37 -6.62 21.47 -13.41
N GLY A 38 -6.92 20.26 -13.90
CA GLY A 38 -6.47 19.76 -15.19
C GLY A 38 -4.97 19.43 -15.27
N LYS A 39 -4.30 19.31 -14.12
CA LYS A 39 -2.89 18.91 -14.01
C LYS A 39 -2.76 17.63 -13.20
N GLN A 40 -1.82 16.79 -13.61
CA GLN A 40 -1.41 15.62 -12.85
C GLN A 40 -0.80 16.06 -11.52
N VAL A 41 -1.26 15.46 -10.43
CA VAL A 41 -0.77 15.68 -9.06
C VAL A 41 -0.42 14.35 -8.41
N SER A 42 0.36 14.36 -7.33
CA SER A 42 0.69 13.13 -6.59
C SER A 42 -0.39 12.75 -5.58
N THR A 43 -1.16 13.73 -5.12
CA THR A 43 -2.22 13.55 -4.13
C THR A 43 -3.46 14.34 -4.51
N VAL A 44 -4.63 13.75 -4.31
CA VAL A 44 -5.94 14.36 -4.47
C VAL A 44 -6.69 14.30 -3.14
N GLU A 45 -7.02 15.46 -2.58
CA GLU A 45 -7.76 15.56 -1.32
C GLU A 45 -9.26 15.36 -1.53
N ARG A 46 -9.91 14.68 -0.58
CA ARG A 46 -11.35 14.44 -0.51
C ARG A 46 -11.86 14.67 0.90
N ASP A 47 -13.18 14.65 1.07
CA ASP A 47 -13.79 14.82 2.38
C ASP A 47 -13.56 13.58 3.26
N GLY A 48 -12.58 13.68 4.16
CA GLY A 48 -12.18 12.63 5.11
C GLY A 48 -11.22 11.57 4.55
N THR A 49 -10.72 11.75 3.32
CA THR A 49 -9.81 10.83 2.63
C THR A 49 -8.89 11.58 1.69
N SER A 50 -7.81 10.93 1.26
CA SER A 50 -6.94 11.39 0.18
C SER A 50 -6.52 10.22 -0.69
N TRP A 51 -6.25 10.49 -1.96
CA TRP A 51 -5.79 9.49 -2.93
C TRP A 51 -4.39 9.85 -3.38
N SER A 52 -3.49 8.87 -3.46
CA SER A 52 -2.09 9.10 -3.85
C SER A 52 -1.59 8.08 -4.84
N ASN A 53 -0.55 8.48 -5.57
CA ASN A 53 0.20 7.56 -6.42
C ASN A 53 1.05 6.62 -5.56
N GLU A 54 1.43 5.49 -6.16
CA GLU A 54 2.47 4.62 -5.64
C GLU A 54 3.70 4.57 -6.56
N LEU A 55 4.66 3.68 -6.28
CA LEU A 55 5.86 3.44 -7.08
C LEU A 55 5.56 3.28 -8.59
N VAL A 56 4.49 2.53 -8.89
CA VAL A 56 4.07 2.18 -10.25
C VAL A 56 2.75 2.84 -10.60
N SER A 57 2.63 3.26 -11.86
CA SER A 57 1.52 4.06 -12.36
C SER A 57 0.22 3.27 -12.58
N HIS A 58 0.22 1.95 -12.35
CA HIS A 58 -0.98 1.12 -12.35
C HIS A 58 -1.52 0.86 -10.94
N VAL A 59 -0.93 1.45 -9.89
CA VAL A 59 -1.43 1.36 -8.51
C VAL A 59 -1.92 2.74 -8.05
N ILE A 60 -3.03 2.75 -7.34
CA ILE A 60 -3.57 3.91 -6.63
C ILE A 60 -3.74 3.54 -5.15
N GLU A 61 -3.35 4.43 -4.26
CA GLU A 61 -3.62 4.33 -2.83
C GLU A 61 -4.77 5.26 -2.45
N LEU A 62 -5.70 4.78 -1.64
CA LEU A 62 -6.68 5.59 -0.94
C LEU A 62 -6.42 5.50 0.55
N LYS A 63 -6.41 6.63 1.24
CA LYS A 63 -6.25 6.68 2.70
C LYS A 63 -7.25 7.57 3.38
N THR A 64 -7.49 7.32 4.66
CA THR A 64 -8.25 8.22 5.53
C THR A 64 -7.39 9.42 5.92
N ASP A 65 -7.89 10.62 5.71
CA ASP A 65 -7.22 11.85 6.11
C ASP A 65 -8.27 12.91 6.52
N PRO A 66 -8.36 13.29 7.82
CA PRO A 66 -7.53 12.86 8.94
C PRO A 66 -7.79 11.40 9.40
N PRO A 67 -6.98 10.85 10.33
CA PRO A 67 -7.29 9.56 10.95
C PRO A 67 -8.66 9.57 11.65
N LEU A 68 -9.30 8.40 11.68
CA LEU A 68 -10.69 8.23 12.09
C LEU A 68 -10.81 7.92 13.59
N LEU A 69 -11.70 8.63 14.27
CA LEU A 69 -12.11 8.29 15.65
C LEU A 69 -13.07 7.10 15.71
N ILE A 70 -13.77 6.83 14.60
CA ILE A 70 -14.73 5.72 14.49
C ILE A 70 -14.32 4.88 13.27
N PRO A 71 -13.64 3.73 13.45
CA PRO A 71 -13.13 2.93 12.34
C PRO A 71 -14.21 2.52 11.32
N ALA A 72 -15.45 2.30 11.78
CA ALA A 72 -16.58 1.97 10.91
C ALA A 72 -16.92 3.07 9.88
N ALA A 73 -16.53 4.33 10.13
CA ALA A 73 -16.71 5.42 9.18
C ALA A 73 -15.89 5.25 7.90
N ALA A 74 -14.78 4.50 7.96
CA ALA A 74 -13.91 4.23 6.82
C ALA A 74 -14.66 3.56 5.67
N LEU A 75 -15.58 2.64 5.99
CA LEU A 75 -16.31 1.89 4.98
C LEU A 75 -17.14 2.81 4.10
N SER A 76 -17.81 3.80 4.69
CA SER A 76 -18.61 4.77 3.95
C SER A 76 -17.73 5.70 3.12
N ALA A 77 -16.61 6.17 3.68
CA ALA A 77 -15.67 7.05 3.00
C ALA A 77 -15.03 6.36 1.78
N PHE A 78 -14.44 5.17 1.97
CA PHE A 78 -13.84 4.43 0.87
C PHE A 78 -14.85 3.96 -0.18
N ARG A 79 -16.08 3.61 0.21
CA ARG A 79 -17.11 3.25 -0.79
C ARG A 79 -17.46 4.41 -1.71
N ARG A 80 -17.59 5.62 -1.17
CA ARG A 80 -17.84 6.83 -1.96
C ARG A 80 -16.68 7.07 -2.91
N ASP A 81 -15.46 7.01 -2.41
CA ASP A 81 -14.27 7.29 -3.20
C ASP A 81 -14.03 6.25 -4.31
N LEU A 82 -14.20 4.96 -3.99
CA LEU A 82 -14.11 3.88 -4.97
C LEU A 82 -15.18 4.02 -6.06
N ALA A 83 -16.39 4.49 -5.72
CA ALA A 83 -17.42 4.76 -6.71
C ALA A 83 -17.01 5.92 -7.65
N GLU A 84 -16.48 7.01 -7.10
CA GLU A 84 -16.01 8.16 -7.90
C GLU A 84 -14.86 7.77 -8.84
N ILE A 85 -13.88 7.02 -8.33
CA ILE A 85 -12.78 6.49 -9.12
C ILE A 85 -13.29 5.54 -10.20
N GLN A 86 -14.19 4.62 -9.84
CA GLN A 86 -14.72 3.64 -10.79
C GLN A 86 -15.57 4.29 -11.88
N ASP A 87 -16.31 5.36 -11.57
CA ASP A 87 -17.04 6.15 -12.57
C ASP A 87 -16.06 6.73 -13.60
N THR A 88 -14.97 7.34 -13.15
CA THR A 88 -13.91 7.89 -14.02
C THR A 88 -13.28 6.81 -14.90
N LEU A 89 -12.84 5.70 -14.29
CA LEU A 89 -12.19 4.58 -14.99
C LEU A 89 -13.11 3.90 -16.00
N SER A 90 -14.41 3.77 -15.67
CA SER A 90 -15.37 3.05 -16.51
C SER A 90 -15.54 3.70 -17.89
N THR A 91 -15.40 5.02 -18.00
CA THR A 91 -15.46 5.75 -19.27
C THR A 91 -14.34 5.36 -20.25
N GLN A 92 -13.26 4.79 -19.74
CA GLN A 92 -12.09 4.34 -20.49
C GLN A 92 -12.03 2.81 -20.62
N GLY A 93 -13.07 2.09 -20.20
CA GLY A 93 -13.06 0.63 -20.18
C GLY A 93 -12.17 0.04 -19.07
N LEU A 94 -11.86 0.81 -18.03
CA LEU A 94 -10.98 0.42 -16.93
C LEU A 94 -11.77 0.07 -15.66
N SER A 95 -11.13 -0.67 -14.75
CA SER A 95 -11.66 -1.02 -13.43
C SER A 95 -10.55 -1.09 -12.38
N LEU A 96 -10.94 -1.20 -11.11
CA LEU A 96 -10.04 -1.46 -10.00
C LEU A 96 -10.02 -2.96 -9.68
N LEU A 97 -8.83 -3.51 -9.43
CA LEU A 97 -8.64 -4.84 -8.86
C LEU A 97 -8.15 -4.69 -7.42
N GLY A 98 -8.94 -5.22 -6.48
CA GLY A 98 -8.59 -5.29 -5.05
C GLY A 98 -8.17 -6.69 -4.65
N THR A 99 -6.88 -6.98 -4.77
CA THR A 99 -6.23 -8.24 -4.32
C THR A 99 -4.99 -7.90 -3.51
N GLY A 100 -4.25 -8.88 -2.98
CA GLY A 100 -2.90 -8.61 -2.46
C GLY A 100 -1.81 -8.56 -3.55
N MET A 101 -2.07 -9.19 -4.71
CA MET A 101 -1.23 -9.22 -5.91
C MET A 101 -2.07 -9.56 -7.14
N HIS A 102 -1.73 -9.02 -8.30
CA HIS A 102 -2.33 -9.40 -9.57
C HIS A 102 -1.95 -10.84 -9.95
N PRO A 103 -2.91 -11.73 -10.28
CA PRO A 103 -2.62 -13.15 -10.45
C PRO A 103 -1.79 -13.53 -11.70
N TRP A 104 -1.80 -12.69 -12.74
CA TRP A 104 -1.03 -12.88 -13.98
C TRP A 104 -0.33 -11.60 -14.47
N MET A 105 0.00 -10.72 -13.51
CA MET A 105 0.95 -9.62 -13.66
C MET A 105 2.17 -9.99 -14.50
N ASP A 106 2.43 -9.40 -15.68
CA ASP A 106 3.82 -9.36 -16.17
C ASP A 106 4.51 -8.12 -15.59
N PRO A 107 5.46 -8.26 -14.66
CA PRO A 107 6.02 -7.11 -13.97
C PRO A 107 7.05 -6.34 -14.82
N GLU A 108 7.47 -6.88 -15.98
CA GLU A 108 8.21 -6.11 -16.99
C GLU A 108 7.35 -5.02 -17.64
N SER A 109 6.02 -5.18 -17.64
CA SER A 109 5.09 -4.19 -18.20
C SER A 109 4.86 -2.97 -17.30
N ARG A 110 5.45 -2.94 -16.10
CA ARG A 110 5.28 -1.82 -15.16
C ARG A 110 5.76 -0.50 -15.77
N ILE A 111 5.07 0.58 -15.41
CA ILE A 111 5.54 1.94 -15.66
C ILE A 111 5.68 2.63 -14.31
N LEU A 112 6.84 3.19 -14.01
CA LEU A 112 7.03 3.97 -12.79
C LEU A 112 6.18 5.24 -12.84
N TRP A 113 5.67 5.68 -11.70
CA TRP A 113 4.95 6.95 -11.63
C TRP A 113 5.86 8.12 -12.04
N PRO A 114 5.44 8.97 -13.00
CA PRO A 114 6.29 10.03 -13.53
C PRO A 114 6.18 11.36 -12.78
N GLY A 115 5.26 11.48 -11.80
CA GLY A 115 4.93 12.74 -11.11
C GLY A 115 6.01 13.22 -10.13
N GLU A 116 5.61 13.97 -9.11
CA GLU A 116 6.54 14.68 -8.21
C GLU A 116 7.58 13.75 -7.56
N ASN A 117 7.15 12.57 -7.11
CA ASN A 117 8.02 11.55 -6.51
C ASN A 117 8.81 10.72 -7.55
N GLY A 118 8.63 10.97 -8.85
CA GLY A 118 9.29 10.23 -9.93
C GLY A 118 10.83 10.15 -9.83
N PRO A 119 11.57 11.20 -9.41
CA PRO A 119 13.01 11.08 -9.17
C PRO A 119 13.38 10.05 -8.09
N ILE A 120 12.57 9.94 -7.03
CA ILE A 120 12.77 8.96 -5.96
C ILE A 120 12.53 7.55 -6.50
N TYR A 121 11.42 7.34 -7.21
CA TYR A 121 11.09 6.03 -7.80
C TYR A 121 12.12 5.55 -8.81
N ARG A 122 12.65 6.43 -9.67
CA ARG A 122 13.75 6.08 -10.59
C ARG A 122 15.04 5.73 -9.85
N ALA A 123 15.30 6.37 -8.71
CA ALA A 123 16.47 6.05 -7.89
C ALA A 123 16.30 4.67 -7.22
N PHE A 124 15.12 4.37 -6.67
CA PHE A 124 14.78 3.05 -6.14
C PHE A 124 14.91 1.97 -7.22
N ASP A 125 14.32 2.20 -8.39
CA ASP A 125 14.36 1.27 -9.51
C ASP A 125 15.79 0.97 -9.98
N ARG A 126 16.65 1.99 -10.03
CA ARG A 126 18.07 1.80 -10.36
C ARG A 126 18.82 0.94 -9.34
N ILE A 127 18.43 0.99 -8.06
CA ILE A 127 19.10 0.27 -6.98
C ILE A 127 18.59 -1.17 -6.86
N PHE A 128 17.27 -1.35 -6.91
CA PHE A 128 16.61 -2.62 -6.59
C PHE A 128 16.05 -3.35 -7.80
N ASP A 129 16.07 -2.74 -8.99
CA ASP A 129 15.39 -3.23 -10.18
C ASP A 129 13.94 -3.63 -9.85
N CYS A 130 13.07 -2.63 -9.71
CA CYS A 130 11.70 -2.81 -9.20
C CYS A 130 10.76 -3.57 -10.17
N LYS A 131 11.33 -4.37 -11.09
CA LYS A 131 10.70 -5.37 -11.96
C LYS A 131 10.17 -6.58 -11.20
N GLY A 132 10.60 -6.81 -9.97
CA GLY A 132 10.13 -7.96 -9.20
C GLY A 132 8.65 -7.86 -8.83
N HIS A 133 7.98 -9.00 -8.72
CA HIS A 133 6.65 -9.09 -8.12
C HIS A 133 6.58 -8.49 -6.70
N GLY A 134 7.69 -8.54 -5.95
CA GLY A 134 7.87 -7.89 -4.65
C GLY A 134 7.96 -6.36 -4.68
N TRP A 135 7.80 -5.74 -5.85
CA TRP A 135 7.78 -4.29 -6.04
C TRP A 135 6.59 -3.84 -6.87
N ALA A 136 6.45 -4.36 -8.09
CA ALA A 136 5.47 -3.87 -9.05
C ALA A 136 4.09 -4.52 -8.94
N ASN A 137 3.97 -5.62 -8.21
CA ASN A 137 2.76 -6.43 -8.15
C ASN A 137 2.17 -6.52 -6.72
N LEU A 138 2.58 -5.64 -5.81
CA LEU A 138 2.07 -5.62 -4.43
C LEU A 138 0.87 -4.68 -4.28
N GLN A 139 -0.05 -5.10 -3.43
CA GLN A 139 -1.16 -4.29 -2.92
C GLN A 139 -1.37 -4.61 -1.45
N SER A 140 -1.88 -3.66 -0.69
CA SER A 140 -1.94 -3.73 0.77
C SER A 140 -3.20 -3.07 1.33
N MET A 141 -3.50 -3.47 2.57
CA MET A 141 -4.24 -2.63 3.49
C MET A 141 -3.31 -2.28 4.65
N HIS A 142 -3.18 -0.99 4.96
CA HIS A 142 -2.38 -0.53 6.10
C HIS A 142 -3.28 -0.09 7.25
N LEU A 143 -2.83 -0.38 8.47
CA LEU A 143 -3.44 0.07 9.72
C LEU A 143 -2.44 0.98 10.44
N ASN A 144 -2.77 2.26 10.55
CA ASN A 144 -1.93 3.26 11.19
C ASN A 144 -2.49 3.57 12.59
N PHE A 145 -1.73 3.23 13.63
CA PHE A 145 -2.10 3.50 15.02
C PHE A 145 -1.23 4.60 15.61
N PRO A 146 -1.83 5.61 16.27
CA PRO A 146 -1.07 6.63 16.98
C PRO A 146 -0.56 6.10 18.32
N PHE A 147 0.36 6.85 18.92
CA PHE A 147 0.81 6.70 20.30
C PHE A 147 1.22 8.08 20.83
N ALA A 148 1.01 8.31 22.13
CA ALA A 148 1.30 9.59 22.77
C ALA A 148 2.42 9.53 23.84
N SER A 149 2.94 8.33 24.14
CA SER A 149 3.97 8.10 25.15
C SER A 149 4.85 6.90 24.82
N ASP A 150 6.00 6.79 25.47
CA ASP A 150 6.90 5.64 25.36
C ASP A 150 6.20 4.33 25.82
N GLU A 151 5.33 4.42 26.82
CA GLU A 151 4.54 3.27 27.28
C GLU A 151 3.57 2.78 26.20
N GLU A 152 2.86 3.71 25.55
CA GLU A 152 1.96 3.37 24.43
C GLU A 152 2.72 2.82 23.23
N PHE A 153 3.88 3.40 22.92
CA PHE A 153 4.79 2.90 21.89
C PHE A 153 5.22 1.45 22.17
N ALA A 154 5.71 1.16 23.38
CA ALA A 154 6.12 -0.19 23.78
C ALA A 154 4.99 -1.21 23.63
N ARG A 155 3.76 -0.82 24.03
CA ARG A 155 2.57 -1.67 23.91
C ARG A 155 2.19 -1.93 22.45
N LEU A 156 2.26 -0.92 21.60
CA LEU A 156 2.00 -1.05 20.17
C LEU A 156 3.03 -1.98 19.51
N MET A 157 4.33 -1.75 19.76
CA MET A 157 5.40 -2.58 19.20
C MET A 157 5.31 -4.03 19.68
N ALA A 158 5.00 -4.27 20.95
CA ALA A 158 4.77 -5.61 21.48
C ALA A 158 3.60 -6.33 20.78
N ALA A 159 2.50 -5.61 20.53
CA ALA A 159 1.35 -6.17 19.81
C ALA A 159 1.69 -6.50 18.34
N ILE A 160 2.38 -5.60 17.63
CA ILE A 160 2.83 -5.79 16.25
C ILE A 160 3.64 -7.07 16.10
N ARG A 161 4.60 -7.32 17.01
CA ARG A 161 5.44 -8.53 16.97
C ARG A 161 4.66 -9.84 17.05
N VAL A 162 3.53 -9.84 17.75
CA VAL A 162 2.67 -11.03 17.89
C VAL A 162 1.73 -11.16 16.69
N LEU A 163 1.17 -10.04 16.21
CA LEU A 163 0.13 -10.04 15.18
C LEU A 163 0.70 -10.18 13.77
N VAL A 164 1.78 -9.47 13.44
CA VAL A 164 2.37 -9.45 12.08
C VAL A 164 2.69 -10.86 11.55
N PRO A 165 3.30 -11.78 12.32
CA PRO A 165 3.54 -13.15 11.84
C PRO A 165 2.25 -13.96 11.58
N ALA A 166 1.16 -13.64 12.27
CA ALA A 166 -0.10 -14.38 12.18
C ALA A 166 -1.01 -13.86 11.04
N LEU A 167 -0.93 -12.57 10.72
CA LEU A 167 -1.79 -11.92 9.73
C LEU A 167 -1.74 -12.58 8.34
N PRO A 168 -0.59 -13.00 7.78
CA PRO A 168 -0.56 -13.71 6.50
C PRO A 168 -1.42 -14.98 6.51
N GLY A 169 -1.48 -15.71 7.63
CA GLY A 169 -2.33 -16.89 7.75
C GLY A 169 -3.84 -16.59 7.80
N LEU A 170 -4.22 -15.40 8.26
CA LEU A 170 -5.62 -14.97 8.39
C LEU A 170 -6.12 -14.22 7.15
N CYS A 171 -5.23 -13.48 6.47
CA CYS A 171 -5.56 -12.54 5.42
C CYS A 171 -4.98 -12.92 4.05
N ALA A 172 -4.39 -14.11 3.93
CA ALA A 172 -3.84 -14.64 2.68
C ALA A 172 -4.81 -14.47 1.50
N SER A 173 -4.36 -13.77 0.46
CA SER A 173 -5.17 -13.47 -0.72
C SER A 173 -4.37 -13.51 -2.03
N THR A 174 -3.18 -14.13 -2.01
CA THR A 174 -2.26 -14.15 -3.16
C THR A 174 -1.81 -15.57 -3.55
N PRO A 175 -2.75 -16.51 -3.75
CA PRO A 175 -2.43 -17.89 -4.08
C PRO A 175 -1.81 -18.08 -5.47
N ILE A 176 -2.18 -17.22 -6.41
CA ILE A 176 -1.83 -17.34 -7.83
C ILE A 176 -0.87 -16.21 -8.21
N CYS A 177 0.18 -16.54 -8.95
CA CYS A 177 1.11 -15.60 -9.57
C CYS A 177 1.59 -16.16 -10.90
N ASP A 178 1.84 -15.30 -11.90
CA ASP A 178 2.15 -15.69 -13.29
C ASP A 178 1.16 -16.72 -13.87
N GLY A 179 -0.13 -16.61 -13.48
CA GLY A 179 -1.21 -17.50 -13.90
C GLY A 179 -1.14 -18.91 -13.30
N LYS A 180 -0.29 -19.14 -12.29
CA LYS A 180 -0.04 -20.46 -11.70
C LYS A 180 -0.22 -20.45 -10.19
N TRP A 181 -0.63 -21.60 -9.65
CA TRP A 181 -0.57 -21.84 -8.21
C TRP A 181 0.87 -21.78 -7.71
N THR A 182 1.11 -20.96 -6.69
CA THR A 182 2.46 -20.67 -6.18
C THR A 182 2.94 -21.71 -5.17
N GLY A 183 2.03 -22.53 -4.64
CA GLY A 183 2.30 -23.40 -3.47
C GLY A 183 2.07 -22.71 -2.12
N LEU A 184 1.78 -21.41 -2.11
CA LEU A 184 1.57 -20.60 -0.91
C LEU A 184 0.19 -19.94 -0.96
N LEU A 185 -0.48 -19.80 0.19
CA LEU A 185 -1.73 -19.03 0.26
C LEU A 185 -1.45 -17.52 0.18
N ASP A 186 -0.29 -17.09 0.69
CA ASP A 186 0.18 -15.71 0.67
C ASP A 186 1.56 -15.62 0.01
N TYR A 187 1.60 -15.61 -1.32
CA TYR A 187 2.83 -15.46 -2.09
C TYR A 187 3.42 -14.05 -1.97
N ARG A 188 2.58 -13.03 -1.76
CA ARG A 188 2.97 -11.62 -1.54
C ARG A 188 4.05 -11.50 -0.50
N MET A 189 3.85 -12.16 0.64
CA MET A 189 4.83 -12.11 1.73
C MET A 189 6.15 -12.83 1.39
N SER A 190 6.10 -13.88 0.55
CA SER A 190 7.31 -14.56 0.08
C SER A 190 8.16 -13.65 -0.81
N VAL A 191 7.55 -12.93 -1.76
CA VAL A 191 8.30 -12.04 -2.66
C VAL A 191 8.69 -10.73 -1.97
N TYR A 192 7.83 -10.20 -1.09
CA TYR A 192 8.12 -9.01 -0.29
C TYR A 192 9.36 -9.21 0.60
N GLY A 193 9.46 -10.35 1.29
CA GLY A 193 10.60 -10.63 2.19
C GLY A 193 11.98 -10.66 1.51
N SER A 194 12.03 -10.64 0.17
CA SER A 194 13.27 -10.65 -0.61
C SER A 194 13.43 -9.43 -1.54
N ASN A 195 12.46 -8.51 -1.55
CA ASN A 195 12.40 -7.41 -2.53
C ASN A 195 13.61 -6.46 -2.41
N ALA A 196 14.09 -6.22 -1.19
CA ALA A 196 15.22 -5.37 -0.87
C ALA A 196 16.51 -6.18 -0.60
N SER A 197 16.63 -7.40 -1.12
CA SER A 197 17.79 -8.28 -0.86
C SER A 197 19.16 -7.66 -1.23
N ALA A 198 19.20 -6.70 -2.16
CA ALA A 198 20.40 -5.94 -2.48
C ALA A 198 20.89 -5.05 -1.32
N ILE A 199 19.97 -4.50 -0.52
CA ILE A 199 20.27 -3.68 0.66
C ILE A 199 19.25 -4.07 1.77
N PRO A 200 19.48 -5.18 2.49
CA PRO A 200 18.49 -5.73 3.44
C PRO A 200 18.09 -4.78 4.57
N SER A 201 18.92 -3.78 4.89
CA SER A 201 18.59 -2.76 5.88
C SER A 201 17.43 -1.85 5.45
N VAL A 202 17.07 -1.81 4.17
CA VAL A 202 15.92 -1.04 3.67
C VAL A 202 14.59 -1.69 4.07
N SER A 203 14.50 -3.03 4.06
CA SER A 203 13.31 -3.73 4.56
C SER A 203 13.39 -4.03 6.05
N GLY A 204 14.61 -4.08 6.62
CA GLY A 204 14.82 -4.52 8.00
C GLY A 204 14.33 -5.96 8.23
N GLN A 205 14.10 -6.31 9.49
CA GLN A 205 13.35 -7.52 9.83
C GLN A 205 11.85 -7.25 9.71
N VAL A 206 11.14 -8.09 8.94
CA VAL A 206 9.67 -7.98 8.79
C VAL A 206 8.95 -8.05 10.14
N VAL A 207 9.49 -8.86 11.07
CA VAL A 207 9.04 -8.92 12.46
C VAL A 207 10.14 -8.26 13.29
N PRO A 208 9.90 -7.09 13.91
CA PRO A 208 10.95 -6.38 14.61
C PRO A 208 11.38 -7.10 15.91
N GLU A 209 12.61 -6.84 16.36
CA GLU A 209 13.06 -7.19 17.71
C GLU A 209 12.29 -6.39 18.78
N PRO A 210 12.32 -6.79 20.07
CA PRO A 210 11.69 -6.03 21.14
C PRO A 210 12.22 -4.60 21.24
N LEU A 211 11.33 -3.63 21.05
CA LEU A 211 11.61 -2.20 21.19
C LEU A 211 10.67 -1.59 22.24
N PHE A 212 11.23 -0.81 23.15
CA PHE A 212 10.51 -0.31 24.33
C PHE A 212 10.29 1.21 24.32
N ASP A 213 11.03 1.96 23.50
CA ASP A 213 10.83 3.40 23.37
C ASP A 213 11.26 3.90 21.97
N PRO A 214 10.81 5.11 21.56
CA PRO A 214 11.14 5.67 20.26
C PRO A 214 12.63 5.95 20.07
N ALA A 215 13.38 6.24 21.13
CA ALA A 215 14.82 6.53 21.02
C ALA A 215 15.61 5.26 20.68
N GLN A 216 15.24 4.13 21.29
CA GLN A 216 15.77 2.81 20.95
C GLN A 216 15.46 2.48 19.49
N TYR A 217 14.20 2.66 19.05
CA TYR A 217 13.78 2.43 17.66
C TYR A 217 14.67 3.19 16.67
N GLN A 218 14.91 4.48 16.91
CA GLN A 218 15.74 5.33 16.03
C GLN A 218 17.23 4.96 16.05
N SER A 219 17.71 4.30 17.10
CA SER A 219 19.11 3.89 17.22
C SER A 219 19.40 2.53 16.59
N GLU A 220 18.38 1.67 16.48
CA GLU A 220 18.50 0.29 16.01
C GLU A 220 18.06 0.09 14.55
N LEU A 221 17.28 1.02 13.98
CA LEU A 221 16.75 1.00 12.61
C LEU A 221 17.09 2.30 11.86
#